data_AF-A0A0F9GU60-F1
#
_entry.id   AF-A0A0F9GU60-F1
#
_cell.length_a   1.000
_cell.length_b   1.000
_cell.length_c   1.000
_cell.angle_alpha   90.00
_cell.angle_beta   90.00
_cell.angle_gamma   90.00
#
_symmetry.space_group_name_H-M   'P 1'
#
loop_
_entity.id
_entity.type
_entity.pdbx_description
1 polymer ?
#
loop_
_entity_poly.entity_id
_entity_poly.type
_entity_poly.pdbx_seq_one_letter_code
_entity_poly.pdbx_strand_id
1 'polypeptide(L)'
;MAKKFLTVSTTLSADVAASGTFTVGYPTGTDEDSFAGYGHKANAIGNDMVSPTDFTLTFGSASITFTYGSGKTTMPAGTLVRIGLNLPANLRTEMTKKVVDHPGVSVLTLVRVDLGSPLIADVNGIAEAQNKNIGENLVLQARAGVAGFGLAGGAPFGRALTVDSGGADTAVLVITGTDYKGNTIVENITVNGNTVVPGVKAFFTVTQITVTVANLANSAFVGFGDVLGLPFYLPGIDDCPTVFEFEDNILKANVGTFVAGVDTAPTATTGDVRGTYLPLTSVPDGAQNFVLFIPSTDPEYQGAAQFAG
;
A
#
# COMPACT_ATOMS: atom_id res chain seq x y z
N MET A 1 20.59 14.40 15.62
CA MET A 1 20.47 14.99 14.26
C MET A 1 20.93 13.92 13.26
N ALA A 2 20.01 13.25 12.59
CA ALA A 2 20.38 12.37 11.48
C ALA A 2 20.92 13.24 10.34
N LYS A 3 22.18 13.03 9.98
CA LYS A 3 22.86 13.90 9.02
C LYS A 3 22.44 13.51 7.60
N LYS A 4 21.82 14.44 6.87
CA LYS A 4 21.46 14.32 5.43
C LYS A 4 22.67 14.06 4.52
N PHE A 5 23.86 14.32 5.04
CA PHE A 5 25.15 14.07 4.43
C PHE A 5 26.15 13.80 5.55
N LEU A 6 27.03 12.81 5.39
CA LEU A 6 28.16 12.69 6.31
C LEU A 6 29.24 13.68 5.88
N THR A 7 29.79 14.40 6.86
CA THR A 7 30.87 15.35 6.58
C THR A 7 32.20 14.70 6.84
N VAL A 8 33.07 14.74 5.85
CA VAL A 8 34.50 14.49 6.03
C VAL A 8 35.25 15.80 5.79
N SER A 9 36.36 16.00 6.49
CA SER A 9 37.19 17.19 6.34
C SER A 9 38.63 16.79 6.14
N THR A 10 39.32 17.49 5.24
CA THR A 10 40.75 17.30 5.00
C THR A 10 41.43 18.65 4.79
N THR A 11 42.70 18.73 5.15
CA THR A 11 43.53 19.90 4.88
C THR A 11 44.44 19.55 3.71
N LEU A 12 44.44 20.36 2.66
CA LEU A 12 45.24 20.10 1.47
C LEU A 12 46.73 20.17 1.80
N SER A 13 47.50 19.14 1.44
CA SER A 13 48.96 19.12 1.60
C SER A 13 49.72 19.80 0.45
N ALA A 14 49.03 20.09 -0.65
CA ALA A 14 49.56 20.73 -1.85
C ALA A 14 48.46 21.55 -2.55
N ASP A 15 48.87 22.42 -3.48
CA ASP A 15 47.95 23.19 -4.31
C ASP A 15 47.12 22.27 -5.22
N VAL A 16 45.80 22.48 -5.28
CA VAL A 16 44.88 21.76 -6.16
C VAL A 16 44.38 22.71 -7.23
N ALA A 17 45.01 22.67 -8.41
CA ALA A 17 44.61 23.41 -9.60
C ALA A 17 43.33 22.83 -10.25
N ALA A 18 42.79 23.51 -11.26
CA ALA A 18 41.69 22.99 -12.08
C ALA A 18 41.97 21.57 -12.59
N SER A 19 40.97 20.69 -12.54
CA SER A 19 41.12 19.24 -12.84
C SER A 19 42.07 18.48 -11.91
N GLY A 20 42.64 19.14 -10.89
CA GLY A 20 43.47 18.51 -9.87
C GLY A 20 42.67 17.56 -8.99
N THR A 21 43.37 16.59 -8.39
CA THR A 21 42.74 15.58 -7.54
C THR A 21 43.41 15.50 -6.18
N PHE A 22 42.65 15.04 -5.20
CA PHE A 22 43.18 14.58 -3.91
C PHE A 22 42.25 13.50 -3.34
N THR A 23 42.74 12.75 -2.36
CA THR A 23 41.98 11.67 -1.73
C THR A 23 41.56 12.05 -0.31
N VAL A 24 40.44 11.49 0.11
CA VAL A 24 39.91 11.61 1.47
C VAL A 24 39.41 10.26 1.95
N GLY A 25 39.63 9.95 3.24
CA GLY A 25 39.14 8.72 3.84
C GLY A 25 37.62 8.70 4.02
N TYR A 26 37.05 7.52 4.18
CA TYR A 26 35.64 7.36 4.53
C TYR A 26 35.36 7.83 5.97
N PRO A 27 34.17 8.39 6.24
CA PRO A 27 33.66 8.50 7.60
C PRO A 27 33.68 7.14 8.32
N THR A 28 33.90 7.14 9.63
CA THR A 28 33.94 5.91 10.43
C THR A 28 32.67 5.08 10.25
N GLY A 29 32.83 3.79 9.95
CA GLY A 29 31.73 2.85 9.76
C GLY A 29 31.01 2.96 8.40
N THR A 30 31.66 3.56 7.40
CA THR A 30 31.14 3.65 6.03
C THR A 30 32.16 3.17 5.00
N ASP A 31 31.66 2.79 3.83
CA ASP A 31 32.40 2.26 2.68
C ASP A 31 31.88 2.86 1.36
N GLU A 32 32.31 2.31 0.22
CA GLU A 32 31.95 2.78 -1.12
C GLU A 32 30.45 2.69 -1.43
N ASP A 33 29.74 1.72 -0.85
CA ASP A 33 28.31 1.49 -1.09
C ASP A 33 27.40 2.35 -0.20
N SER A 34 27.99 3.03 0.79
CA SER A 34 27.26 3.85 1.76
C SER A 34 26.73 5.18 1.21
N PHE A 35 27.16 5.59 0.00
CA PHE A 35 26.91 6.94 -0.54
C PHE A 35 26.22 6.92 -1.90
N ALA A 36 25.38 7.93 -2.16
CA ALA A 36 24.77 8.11 -3.47
C ALA A 36 25.86 8.52 -4.48
N GLY A 37 25.76 8.11 -5.74
CA GLY A 37 26.68 8.57 -6.81
C GLY A 37 26.49 10.03 -7.24
N TYR A 38 25.68 10.83 -6.53
CA TYR A 38 25.32 12.19 -6.93
C TYR A 38 24.92 13.07 -5.74
N GLY A 39 24.90 14.39 -5.96
CA GLY A 39 24.34 15.37 -5.02
C GLY A 39 25.25 15.74 -3.84
N HIS A 40 26.56 15.48 -3.96
CA HIS A 40 27.55 15.89 -2.97
C HIS A 40 27.76 17.40 -2.97
N LYS A 41 28.13 17.92 -1.80
CA LYS A 41 28.51 19.32 -1.63
C LYS A 41 29.88 19.42 -1.01
N ALA A 42 30.62 20.47 -1.32
CA ALA A 42 31.88 20.76 -0.65
C ALA A 42 31.96 22.24 -0.34
N ASN A 43 32.69 22.60 0.71
CA ASN A 43 33.03 23.97 1.02
C ASN A 43 34.56 24.08 1.16
N ALA A 44 35.14 25.03 0.43
CA ALA A 44 36.54 25.38 0.53
C ALA A 44 36.67 26.89 0.37
N ILE A 45 37.46 27.55 1.22
CA ILE A 45 37.73 29.00 1.13
C ILE A 45 36.42 29.83 1.14
N GLY A 46 35.40 29.38 1.87
CA GLY A 46 34.09 30.04 1.93
C GLY A 46 33.22 29.89 0.67
N ASN A 47 33.68 29.17 -0.35
CA ASN A 47 32.88 28.85 -1.55
C ASN A 47 32.17 27.51 -1.38
N ASP A 48 30.86 27.52 -1.57
CA ASP A 48 30.05 26.31 -1.68
C ASP A 48 30.12 25.76 -3.11
N MET A 49 30.40 24.46 -3.22
CA MET A 49 30.60 23.72 -4.45
C MET A 49 29.63 22.54 -4.50
N VAL A 50 29.17 22.19 -5.70
CA VAL A 50 28.21 21.10 -5.93
C VAL A 50 28.73 20.13 -7.00
N SER A 51 28.60 18.83 -6.73
CA SER A 51 28.88 17.78 -7.70
C SER A 51 27.67 17.50 -8.61
N PRO A 52 27.83 17.30 -9.92
CA PRO A 52 29.11 17.17 -10.66
C PRO A 52 29.66 18.47 -11.27
N THR A 53 29.00 19.61 -11.06
CA THR A 53 29.32 20.87 -11.76
C THR A 53 30.67 21.47 -11.37
N ASP A 54 30.98 21.48 -10.08
CA ASP A 54 32.16 22.14 -9.54
C ASP A 54 33.29 21.17 -9.21
N PHE A 55 32.93 19.91 -8.98
CA PHE A 55 33.83 18.79 -8.71
C PHE A 55 33.09 17.48 -8.96
N THR A 56 33.83 16.37 -9.04
CA THR A 56 33.27 15.01 -9.05
C THR A 56 33.93 14.16 -7.96
N LEU A 57 33.20 13.14 -7.50
CA LEU A 57 33.73 12.14 -6.56
C LEU A 57 33.72 10.77 -7.22
N THR A 58 34.81 10.03 -7.01
CA THR A 58 34.90 8.61 -7.32
C THR A 58 35.14 7.84 -6.03
N PHE A 59 34.26 6.90 -5.73
CA PHE A 59 34.36 6.03 -4.56
C PHE A 59 35.23 4.83 -4.92
N GLY A 60 36.37 4.68 -4.25
CA GLY A 60 37.21 3.49 -4.35
C GLY A 60 37.19 2.71 -3.04
N SER A 61 37.78 1.51 -3.05
CA SER A 61 37.67 0.55 -1.94
C SER A 61 38.24 1.02 -0.59
N ALA A 62 39.15 1.99 -0.58
CA ALA A 62 39.79 2.50 0.65
C ALA A 62 39.65 4.02 0.85
N SER A 63 39.30 4.77 -0.19
CA SER A 63 39.21 6.22 -0.14
C SER A 63 38.32 6.78 -1.25
N ILE A 64 37.92 8.04 -1.06
CA ILE A 64 37.14 8.81 -2.01
C ILE A 64 38.12 9.73 -2.75
N THR A 65 38.10 9.69 -4.07
CA THR A 65 38.89 10.59 -4.93
C THR A 65 38.04 11.80 -5.28
N PHE A 66 38.49 12.99 -4.86
CA PHE A 66 37.90 14.26 -5.25
C PHE A 66 38.61 14.78 -6.50
N THR A 67 37.85 15.13 -7.53
CA THR A 67 38.37 15.76 -8.76
C THR A 67 37.77 17.16 -8.91
N TYR A 68 38.61 18.18 -8.94
CA TYR A 68 38.16 19.55 -9.03
C TYR A 68 37.75 19.93 -10.46
N GLY A 69 36.76 20.80 -10.62
CA GLY A 69 36.26 21.20 -11.94
C GLY A 69 37.33 21.85 -12.83
N SER A 70 37.24 21.63 -14.14
CA SER A 70 38.21 22.10 -15.13
C SER A 70 38.26 23.62 -15.35
N GLY A 71 37.27 24.35 -14.82
CA GLY A 71 37.18 25.82 -14.91
C GLY A 71 37.39 26.55 -13.58
N LYS A 72 38.07 25.91 -12.61
CA LYS A 72 38.14 26.41 -11.23
C LYS A 72 39.49 27.03 -10.87
N THR A 73 39.47 28.01 -9.96
CA THR A 73 40.68 28.66 -9.44
C THR A 73 41.41 27.75 -8.46
N THR A 74 42.74 27.69 -8.55
CA THR A 74 43.59 26.85 -7.70
C THR A 74 43.28 27.04 -6.22
N MET A 75 43.01 25.92 -5.52
CA MET A 75 42.93 25.89 -4.06
C MET A 75 44.34 25.75 -3.51
N PRO A 76 44.84 26.69 -2.69
CA PRO A 76 46.20 26.61 -2.17
C PRO A 76 46.34 25.52 -1.10
N ALA A 77 47.56 25.02 -0.94
CA ALA A 77 47.95 24.15 0.17
C ALA A 77 47.58 24.79 1.53
N GLY A 78 47.21 23.96 2.50
CA GLY A 78 46.73 24.39 3.81
C GLY A 78 45.24 24.75 3.85
N THR A 79 44.53 24.73 2.72
CA THR A 79 43.08 24.95 2.70
C THR A 79 42.33 23.79 3.36
N LEU A 80 41.44 24.12 4.29
CA LEU A 80 40.48 23.16 4.85
C LEU A 80 39.33 22.96 3.86
N VAL A 81 39.14 21.72 3.40
CA VAL A 81 38.02 21.33 2.55
C VAL A 81 37.05 20.49 3.37
N ARG A 82 35.78 20.90 3.42
CA ARG A 82 34.69 20.16 4.08
C ARG A 82 33.80 19.56 3.00
N ILE A 83 33.71 18.23 2.95
CA ILE A 83 32.94 17.51 1.94
C ILE A 83 31.72 16.89 2.61
N GLY A 84 30.53 17.29 2.17
CA GLY A 84 29.26 16.65 2.50
C GLY A 84 28.94 15.52 1.53
N LEU A 85 29.13 14.29 2.00
CA LEU A 85 28.83 13.06 1.27
C LEU A 85 27.35 12.72 1.41
N ASN A 86 26.62 12.78 0.31
CA ASN A 86 25.20 12.49 0.26
C ASN A 86 24.92 11.00 0.45
N LEU A 87 23.98 10.67 1.33
CA LEU A 87 23.51 9.29 1.55
C LEU A 87 22.41 8.94 0.52
N PRO A 88 22.35 7.68 0.03
CA PRO A 88 21.34 7.22 -0.90
C PRO A 88 19.95 7.20 -0.25
N ALA A 89 18.91 7.38 -1.05
CA ALA A 89 17.55 7.67 -0.56
C ALA A 89 16.98 6.58 0.37
N ASN A 90 17.43 5.34 0.22
CA ASN A 90 17.07 4.16 1.02
C ASN A 90 17.79 4.08 2.38
N LEU A 91 18.89 4.82 2.58
CA LEU A 91 19.61 4.98 3.85
C LEU A 91 19.41 6.37 4.48
N ARG A 92 18.57 7.21 3.86
CA ARG A 92 18.05 8.46 4.45
C ARG A 92 16.94 8.20 5.46
N THR A 93 16.88 6.99 6.01
CA THR A 93 15.83 6.50 6.90
C THR A 93 15.95 7.15 8.28
N GLU A 94 15.58 8.43 8.34
CA GLU A 94 14.38 8.75 9.07
C GLU A 94 13.35 9.23 8.03
N MET A 95 12.38 8.37 7.72
CA MET A 95 11.03 8.87 7.51
C MET A 95 10.75 9.83 8.67
N THR A 96 10.14 10.99 8.39
CA THR A 96 9.74 12.02 9.36
C THR A 96 10.64 13.26 9.42
N LYS A 97 10.22 14.30 8.68
CA LYS A 97 10.44 15.69 9.08
C LYS A 97 10.14 15.78 10.58
N LYS A 98 11.06 16.27 11.41
CA LYS A 98 10.86 16.48 12.86
C LYS A 98 9.64 17.38 13.10
N VAL A 99 8.44 16.82 13.06
CA VAL A 99 7.17 17.49 13.35
C VAL A 99 7.03 17.35 14.86
N VAL A 100 7.54 18.37 15.56
CA VAL A 100 7.47 18.59 17.00
C VAL A 100 8.34 17.67 17.87
N ASP A 101 9.39 18.25 18.45
CA ASP A 101 10.25 17.63 19.48
C ASP A 101 9.56 17.75 20.85
N HIS A 102 8.31 17.28 20.94
CA HIS A 102 7.51 17.33 22.16
C HIS A 102 7.22 15.91 22.64
N PRO A 103 7.49 15.57 23.91
CA PRO A 103 7.10 14.29 24.47
C PRO A 103 5.56 14.19 24.40
N GLY A 104 5.05 13.36 23.49
CA GLY A 104 3.62 13.24 23.20
C GLY A 104 3.19 13.57 21.77
N VAL A 105 4.11 13.99 20.89
CA VAL A 105 3.82 14.13 19.45
C VAL A 105 4.56 13.04 18.68
N SER A 106 3.81 12.23 17.94
CA SER A 106 4.34 11.27 16.97
C SER A 106 4.00 11.73 15.55
N VAL A 107 4.83 11.34 14.59
CA VAL A 107 4.57 11.64 13.18
C VAL A 107 3.94 10.44 12.52
N LEU A 108 2.95 10.75 11.69
CA LEU A 108 2.12 9.78 11.03
C LEU A 108 2.13 10.07 9.53
N THR A 109 2.36 9.05 8.73
CA THR A 109 2.15 9.13 7.28
C THR A 109 0.68 8.86 7.00
N LEU A 110 0.01 9.82 6.38
CA LEU A 110 -1.40 9.73 6.05
C LEU A 110 -1.57 9.38 4.57
N VAL A 111 -2.31 8.32 4.28
CA VAL A 111 -2.55 7.81 2.92
C VAL A 111 -3.99 8.11 2.53
N ARG A 112 -4.19 8.85 1.43
CA ARG A 112 -5.52 9.05 0.84
C ARG A 112 -5.86 7.84 -0.02
N VAL A 113 -6.93 7.13 0.35
CA VAL A 113 -7.47 5.97 -0.34
C VAL A 113 -8.82 6.36 -0.94
N ASP A 114 -8.92 6.27 -2.27
CA ASP A 114 -10.16 6.52 -3.00
C ASP A 114 -10.88 5.17 -3.22
N LEU A 115 -12.00 4.97 -2.54
CA LEU A 115 -12.80 3.74 -2.65
C LEU A 115 -13.87 3.83 -3.74
N GLY A 116 -13.91 4.95 -4.47
CA GLY A 116 -14.80 5.18 -5.60
C GLY A 116 -16.26 5.34 -5.20
N SER A 117 -17.14 5.15 -6.19
CA SER A 117 -18.59 5.25 -6.07
C SER A 117 -19.26 3.89 -6.27
N PRO A 118 -19.11 2.95 -5.31
CA PRO A 118 -19.65 1.61 -5.42
C PRO A 118 -21.18 1.63 -5.59
N LEU A 119 -21.68 0.77 -6.47
CA LEU A 119 -23.12 0.57 -6.70
C LEU A 119 -23.83 0.02 -5.44
N ILE A 120 -25.14 0.25 -5.38
CA ILE A 120 -26.05 -0.34 -4.38
C ILE A 120 -25.92 -1.85 -4.29
N ALA A 121 -25.83 -2.40 -3.07
CA ALA A 121 -25.80 -3.83 -2.84
C ALA A 121 -26.94 -4.54 -3.58
N ASP A 122 -26.60 -5.68 -4.18
CA ASP A 122 -27.47 -6.42 -5.08
C ASP A 122 -27.20 -7.92 -4.87
N VAL A 123 -28.04 -8.56 -4.06
CA VAL A 123 -27.85 -9.94 -3.57
C VAL A 123 -27.94 -10.98 -4.68
N ASN A 124 -28.54 -10.66 -5.82
CA ASN A 124 -28.66 -11.52 -7.00
C ASN A 124 -27.86 -10.98 -8.19
N GLY A 125 -26.97 -10.01 -7.98
CA GLY A 125 -26.21 -9.34 -9.04
C GLY A 125 -25.17 -10.21 -9.76
N ILE A 126 -24.84 -11.41 -9.25
CA ILE A 126 -23.85 -12.33 -9.85
C ILE A 126 -24.50 -13.64 -10.28
N ALA A 127 -25.31 -14.25 -9.41
CA ALA A 127 -26.05 -15.46 -9.71
C ALA A 127 -27.46 -15.31 -9.17
N GLU A 128 -28.44 -15.38 -10.07
CA GLU A 128 -29.85 -15.30 -9.73
C GLU A 128 -30.46 -16.70 -9.64
N ALA A 129 -31.13 -16.98 -8.51
CA ALA A 129 -32.02 -18.11 -8.26
C ALA A 129 -31.66 -19.44 -8.94
N GLN A 130 -30.75 -20.22 -8.36
CA GLN A 130 -30.38 -21.52 -8.96
C GLN A 130 -30.38 -22.66 -7.96
N ASN A 131 -31.01 -23.76 -8.35
CA ASN A 131 -30.90 -25.03 -7.64
C ASN A 131 -29.69 -25.79 -8.17
N LYS A 132 -28.94 -26.42 -7.27
CA LYS A 132 -27.70 -27.14 -7.60
C LYS A 132 -27.46 -28.33 -6.69
N ASN A 133 -26.79 -29.33 -7.24
CA ASN A 133 -26.28 -30.47 -6.51
C ASN A 133 -24.81 -30.26 -6.12
N ILE A 134 -24.29 -31.18 -5.32
CA ILE A 134 -22.88 -31.18 -4.89
C ILE A 134 -21.93 -31.18 -6.09
N GLY A 135 -20.91 -30.32 -6.02
CA GLY A 135 -19.88 -30.17 -7.04
C GLY A 135 -20.33 -29.41 -8.28
N GLU A 136 -21.60 -29.02 -8.38
CA GLU A 136 -22.07 -28.19 -9.48
C GLU A 136 -21.74 -26.72 -9.24
N ASN A 137 -21.51 -26.00 -10.35
CA ASN A 137 -21.27 -24.57 -10.33
C ASN A 137 -22.56 -23.78 -10.57
N LEU A 138 -22.70 -22.66 -9.87
CA LEU A 138 -23.67 -21.63 -10.24
C LEU A 138 -23.29 -21.04 -11.59
N VAL A 139 -24.30 -20.75 -12.41
CA VAL A 139 -24.16 -19.99 -13.64
C VAL A 139 -23.99 -18.53 -13.27
N LEU A 140 -22.80 -17.99 -13.53
CA LEU A 140 -22.52 -16.57 -13.30
C LEU A 140 -23.17 -15.76 -14.43
N GLN A 141 -23.93 -14.73 -14.09
CA GLN A 141 -24.57 -13.83 -15.04
C GLN A 141 -23.71 -12.58 -15.27
N ALA A 142 -23.58 -12.15 -16.52
CA ALA A 142 -23.05 -10.83 -16.83
C ALA A 142 -24.14 -9.80 -16.56
N ARG A 143 -23.96 -8.93 -15.57
CA ARG A 143 -24.91 -7.84 -15.31
C ARG A 143 -25.00 -6.92 -16.54
N ALA A 144 -26.23 -6.55 -16.91
CA ALA A 144 -26.46 -5.53 -17.94
C ALA A 144 -25.79 -4.20 -17.50
N GLY A 145 -24.72 -3.82 -18.19
CA GLY A 145 -23.97 -2.57 -17.95
C GLY A 145 -22.52 -2.73 -17.47
N VAL A 146 -22.04 -3.95 -17.18
CA VAL A 146 -20.62 -4.21 -16.88
C VAL A 146 -20.12 -5.35 -17.76
N ALA A 147 -19.25 -5.04 -18.72
CA ALA A 147 -18.66 -6.05 -19.59
C ALA A 147 -17.63 -6.87 -18.79
N GLY A 148 -17.88 -8.18 -18.62
CA GLY A 148 -17.05 -9.09 -17.84
C GLY A 148 -17.37 -9.04 -16.34
N PHE A 149 -17.17 -10.14 -15.63
CA PHE A 149 -17.50 -10.35 -14.20
C PHE A 149 -16.69 -9.48 -13.21
N GLY A 150 -16.41 -8.22 -13.56
CA GLY A 150 -15.82 -7.23 -12.68
C GLY A 150 -16.86 -6.78 -11.64
N LEU A 151 -16.63 -7.16 -10.40
CA LEU A 151 -17.42 -6.73 -9.23
C LEU A 151 -17.12 -5.29 -8.82
N ALA A 152 -16.13 -4.69 -9.48
CA ALA A 152 -15.60 -3.37 -9.22
C ALA A 152 -16.53 -2.24 -9.65
N GLY A 153 -17.85 -2.44 -9.68
CA GLY A 153 -18.87 -1.45 -10.05
C GLY A 153 -18.79 -0.20 -9.17
N GLY A 154 -17.80 0.64 -9.44
CA GLY A 154 -17.35 1.75 -8.61
C GLY A 154 -16.38 1.41 -7.47
N ALA A 155 -16.04 0.13 -7.23
CA ALA A 155 -15.18 -0.31 -6.10
C ALA A 155 -13.77 -0.74 -6.59
N PRO A 156 -12.75 0.14 -6.54
CA PRO A 156 -11.45 -0.11 -7.18
C PRO A 156 -10.62 -1.21 -6.53
N PHE A 157 -10.90 -1.56 -5.26
CA PHE A 157 -10.16 -2.59 -4.52
C PHE A 157 -10.99 -3.85 -4.22
N GLY A 158 -12.11 -4.00 -4.92
CA GLY A 158 -13.06 -5.08 -4.72
C GLY A 158 -14.02 -4.83 -3.56
N ARG A 159 -14.97 -5.75 -3.39
CA ARG A 159 -16.00 -5.70 -2.34
C ARG A 159 -16.39 -7.11 -1.89
N ALA A 160 -16.95 -7.24 -0.69
CA ALA A 160 -17.42 -8.52 -0.22
C ALA A 160 -18.69 -8.94 -0.95
N LEU A 161 -18.84 -10.26 -1.06
CA LEU A 161 -20.03 -10.87 -1.63
C LEU A 161 -21.12 -10.99 -0.59
N THR A 162 -22.34 -11.21 -1.04
CA THR A 162 -23.47 -11.59 -0.21
C THR A 162 -24.14 -12.79 -0.81
N VAL A 163 -24.54 -13.74 0.01
CA VAL A 163 -25.25 -14.95 -0.42
C VAL A 163 -26.57 -15.07 0.31
N ASP A 164 -27.58 -15.59 -0.37
CA ASP A 164 -28.90 -15.84 0.20
C ASP A 164 -29.51 -17.09 -0.45
N SER A 165 -30.59 -17.61 0.14
CA SER A 165 -31.41 -18.62 -0.48
C SER A 165 -32.90 -18.31 -0.40
N GLY A 166 -33.67 -18.79 -1.36
CA GLY A 166 -35.12 -18.58 -1.44
C GLY A 166 -35.92 -19.38 -0.41
N GLY A 167 -35.28 -20.19 0.43
CA GLY A 167 -35.93 -21.01 1.46
C GLY A 167 -34.95 -21.45 2.55
N ALA A 168 -35.27 -22.51 3.30
CA ALA A 168 -34.52 -22.90 4.49
C ALA A 168 -33.23 -23.72 4.22
N ASP A 169 -32.48 -23.38 3.16
CA ASP A 169 -31.25 -24.10 2.82
C ASP A 169 -30.07 -23.73 3.72
N THR A 170 -29.21 -24.71 4.01
CA THR A 170 -27.92 -24.52 4.66
C THR A 170 -26.83 -25.20 3.82
N ALA A 171 -26.12 -24.41 3.02
CA ALA A 171 -25.12 -24.90 2.07
C ALA A 171 -23.87 -24.03 2.08
N VAL A 172 -22.69 -24.65 2.02
CA VAL A 172 -21.46 -23.90 1.81
C VAL A 172 -21.27 -23.69 0.31
N LEU A 173 -21.21 -22.42 -0.08
CA LEU A 173 -20.78 -21.97 -1.39
C LEU A 173 -19.28 -21.70 -1.33
N VAL A 174 -18.51 -22.40 -2.15
CA VAL A 174 -17.08 -22.17 -2.34
C VAL A 174 -16.94 -21.21 -3.50
N ILE A 175 -16.56 -19.98 -3.20
CA ILE A 175 -16.44 -18.88 -4.17
C ILE A 175 -14.96 -18.69 -4.47
N THR A 176 -14.61 -18.82 -5.74
CA THR A 176 -13.27 -18.56 -6.27
C THR A 176 -13.31 -17.34 -7.17
N GLY A 177 -12.29 -16.49 -7.04
CA GLY A 177 -12.17 -15.27 -7.83
C GLY A 177 -10.77 -14.68 -7.72
N THR A 178 -10.67 -13.38 -7.99
CA THR A 178 -9.42 -12.64 -7.82
C THR A 178 -9.62 -11.39 -6.98
N ASP A 179 -8.55 -10.98 -6.30
CA ASP A 179 -8.43 -9.63 -5.75
C ASP A 179 -8.11 -8.60 -6.86
N TYR A 180 -8.02 -7.32 -6.47
CA TYR A 180 -7.74 -6.22 -7.39
C TYR A 180 -6.31 -6.23 -7.98
N LYS A 181 -5.41 -7.05 -7.43
CA LYS A 181 -4.08 -7.30 -7.98
C LYS A 181 -4.02 -8.53 -8.87
N GLY A 182 -5.14 -9.27 -9.00
CA GLY A 182 -5.23 -10.47 -9.80
C GLY A 182 -4.79 -11.75 -9.07
N ASN A 183 -4.54 -11.70 -7.75
CA ASN A 183 -4.25 -12.91 -6.99
C ASN A 183 -5.54 -13.71 -6.79
N THR A 184 -5.47 -15.04 -6.90
CA THR A 184 -6.60 -15.92 -6.61
C THR A 184 -6.99 -15.84 -5.14
N ILE A 185 -8.29 -15.72 -4.90
CA ILE A 185 -8.90 -15.75 -3.57
C ILE A 185 -10.03 -16.77 -3.53
N VAL A 186 -10.15 -17.47 -2.40
CA VAL A 186 -11.23 -18.42 -2.13
C VAL A 186 -11.92 -18.07 -0.82
N GLU A 187 -13.25 -18.04 -0.85
CA GLU A 187 -14.10 -17.86 0.33
C GLU A 187 -15.18 -18.94 0.40
N ASN A 188 -15.39 -19.48 1.60
CA ASN A 188 -16.50 -20.37 1.90
C ASN A 188 -17.58 -19.59 2.65
N ILE A 189 -18.73 -19.38 2.01
CA ILE A 189 -19.88 -18.72 2.64
C ILE A 189 -21.01 -19.72 2.80
N THR A 190 -21.51 -19.88 4.03
CA THR A 190 -22.63 -20.78 4.32
C THR A 190 -23.93 -20.00 4.21
N VAL A 191 -24.81 -20.35 3.27
CA VAL A 191 -26.17 -19.78 3.25
C VAL A 191 -26.92 -20.16 4.52
N ASN A 192 -27.76 -19.25 5.03
CA ASN A 192 -28.48 -19.44 6.28
C ASN A 192 -29.99 -19.18 6.08
N GLY A 193 -30.62 -20.06 5.32
CA GLY A 193 -32.00 -19.90 4.90
C GLY A 193 -32.20 -18.61 4.09
N ASN A 194 -33.27 -17.87 4.42
CA ASN A 194 -33.62 -16.58 3.82
C ASN A 194 -32.88 -15.38 4.43
N THR A 195 -31.83 -15.63 5.23
CA THR A 195 -31.02 -14.56 5.81
C THR A 195 -29.83 -14.33 4.91
N VAL A 196 -29.71 -13.11 4.38
CA VAL A 196 -28.52 -12.68 3.64
C VAL A 196 -27.29 -12.82 4.52
N VAL A 197 -26.31 -13.59 4.04
CA VAL A 197 -25.03 -13.80 4.72
C VAL A 197 -23.95 -13.00 3.99
N PRO A 198 -23.34 -11.99 4.64
CA PRO A 198 -22.24 -11.26 4.06
C PRO A 198 -20.95 -12.10 4.10
N GLY A 199 -20.17 -11.99 3.03
CA GLY A 199 -18.79 -12.47 2.99
C GLY A 199 -17.83 -11.54 3.73
N VAL A 200 -16.62 -12.04 3.93
CA VAL A 200 -15.56 -11.37 4.70
C VAL A 200 -14.33 -11.04 3.85
N LYS A 201 -14.24 -11.51 2.60
CA LYS A 201 -13.13 -11.21 1.67
C LYS A 201 -13.58 -10.26 0.57
N ALA A 202 -12.68 -9.38 0.12
CA ALA A 202 -12.99 -8.44 -0.95
C ALA A 202 -12.63 -9.01 -2.33
N PHE A 203 -13.65 -9.37 -3.11
CA PHE A 203 -13.50 -9.85 -4.48
C PHE A 203 -13.51 -8.71 -5.48
N PHE A 204 -12.58 -8.76 -6.43
CA PHE A 204 -12.56 -7.88 -7.60
C PHE A 204 -13.20 -8.54 -8.82
N THR A 205 -12.96 -9.84 -9.00
CA THR A 205 -13.69 -10.70 -9.94
C THR A 205 -14.10 -12.00 -9.27
N VAL A 206 -15.19 -12.60 -9.76
CA VAL A 206 -15.58 -13.98 -9.41
C VAL A 206 -15.47 -14.83 -10.66
N THR A 207 -14.78 -15.96 -10.54
CA THR A 207 -14.52 -16.90 -11.65
C THR A 207 -15.32 -18.18 -11.51
N GLN A 208 -15.65 -18.59 -10.28
CA GLN A 208 -16.41 -19.81 -10.03
C GLN A 208 -17.13 -19.75 -8.67
N ILE A 209 -18.32 -20.34 -8.60
CA ILE A 209 -19.03 -20.59 -7.34
C ILE A 209 -19.52 -22.03 -7.34
N THR A 210 -19.03 -22.86 -6.41
CA THR A 210 -19.32 -24.30 -6.32
C THR A 210 -20.18 -24.60 -5.09
N VAL A 211 -21.18 -25.47 -5.24
CA VAL A 211 -22.03 -25.93 -4.13
C VAL A 211 -21.45 -27.21 -3.52
N THR A 212 -21.39 -27.29 -2.19
CA THR A 212 -20.77 -28.42 -1.46
C THR A 212 -21.77 -29.40 -0.83
N VAL A 213 -23.07 -29.08 -0.84
CA VAL A 213 -24.11 -29.95 -0.25
C VAL A 213 -24.83 -30.75 -1.32
N ALA A 214 -25.42 -31.88 -0.92
CA ALA A 214 -26.08 -32.82 -1.83
C ALA A 214 -27.21 -32.19 -2.66
N ASN A 215 -27.98 -31.27 -2.08
CA ASN A 215 -29.07 -30.57 -2.77
C ASN A 215 -29.30 -29.19 -2.15
N LEU A 216 -29.14 -28.15 -2.95
CA LEU A 216 -29.60 -26.80 -2.66
C LEU A 216 -30.90 -26.58 -3.45
N ALA A 217 -32.03 -26.76 -2.77
CA ALA A 217 -33.35 -26.94 -3.39
C ALA A 217 -34.16 -25.66 -3.53
N ASN A 218 -33.84 -24.64 -2.73
CA ASN A 218 -34.60 -23.42 -2.58
C ASN A 218 -33.92 -22.22 -3.25
N SER A 219 -33.07 -22.46 -4.25
CA SER A 219 -32.40 -21.47 -5.09
C SER A 219 -31.36 -20.61 -4.36
N ALA A 220 -30.11 -20.65 -4.82
CA ALA A 220 -29.04 -19.78 -4.34
C ALA A 220 -29.05 -18.46 -5.09
N PHE A 221 -28.80 -17.40 -4.34
CA PHE A 221 -28.51 -16.06 -4.82
C PHE A 221 -27.11 -15.68 -4.39
N VAL A 222 -26.33 -15.12 -5.32
CA VAL A 222 -25.03 -14.54 -5.02
C VAL A 222 -24.93 -13.18 -5.66
N GLY A 223 -24.38 -12.25 -4.90
CA GLY A 223 -24.35 -10.84 -5.22
C GLY A 223 -23.24 -10.13 -4.48
N PHE A 224 -23.30 -8.81 -4.50
CA PHE A 224 -22.30 -7.97 -3.85
C PHE A 224 -22.92 -7.15 -2.73
N GLY A 225 -22.19 -7.02 -1.62
CA GLY A 225 -22.60 -6.27 -0.44
C GLY A 225 -21.82 -4.97 -0.25
N ASP A 226 -22.11 -4.25 0.83
CA ASP A 226 -21.57 -2.90 1.08
C ASP A 226 -20.18 -2.85 1.69
N VAL A 227 -19.60 -4.01 2.02
CA VAL A 227 -18.23 -4.11 2.56
C VAL A 227 -17.22 -3.94 1.45
N LEU A 228 -16.36 -2.92 1.55
CA LEU A 228 -15.36 -2.54 0.57
C LEU A 228 -13.96 -3.06 0.95
N GLY A 229 -13.16 -3.43 -0.05
CA GLY A 229 -11.77 -3.84 0.16
C GLY A 229 -10.82 -2.66 0.33
N LEU A 230 -9.69 -2.91 1.02
CA LEU A 230 -8.61 -1.93 1.19
C LEU A 230 -7.39 -2.25 0.29
N PRO A 231 -6.61 -1.24 -0.14
CA PRO A 231 -5.46 -1.44 -1.03
C PRO A 231 -4.16 -1.90 -0.34
N PHE A 232 -4.13 -1.93 0.99
CA PHE A 232 -2.95 -2.36 1.76
C PHE A 232 -3.41 -2.87 3.12
N TYR A 233 -2.50 -3.55 3.81
CA TYR A 233 -2.76 -4.14 5.11
C TYR A 233 -3.12 -3.10 6.17
N LEU A 234 -4.29 -3.27 6.79
CA LEU A 234 -4.71 -2.53 7.96
C LEU A 234 -4.49 -3.39 9.21
N PRO A 235 -3.60 -3.01 10.15
CA PRO A 235 -3.40 -3.75 11.40
C PRO A 235 -4.63 -3.75 12.33
N GLY A 236 -5.59 -2.87 12.10
CA GLY A 236 -6.77 -2.63 12.93
C GLY A 236 -6.87 -1.16 13.33
N ILE A 237 -8.05 -0.74 13.82
CA ILE A 237 -8.25 0.66 14.25
C ILE A 237 -7.54 0.99 15.56
N ASP A 238 -7.32 -0.01 16.41
CA ASP A 238 -6.63 0.17 17.69
C ASP A 238 -5.15 0.54 17.48
N ASP A 239 -4.55 -0.01 16.40
CA ASP A 239 -3.18 0.30 15.96
C ASP A 239 -3.14 1.44 14.92
N CYS A 240 -4.30 1.86 14.41
CA CYS A 240 -4.48 2.94 13.43
C CYS A 240 -5.47 3.99 14.00
N PRO A 241 -5.05 4.78 15.00
CA PRO A 241 -5.97 5.47 15.92
C PRO A 241 -6.79 6.61 15.30
N THR A 242 -6.52 7.02 14.05
CA THR A 242 -7.18 8.16 13.41
C THR A 242 -7.42 7.91 11.92
N VAL A 243 -8.54 7.28 11.58
CA VAL A 243 -9.03 7.26 10.20
C VAL A 243 -10.00 8.41 10.00
N PHE A 244 -9.86 9.14 8.89
CA PHE A 244 -10.87 10.10 8.47
C PHE A 244 -11.64 9.56 7.28
N GLU A 245 -12.95 9.57 7.37
CA GLU A 245 -13.85 9.19 6.29
C GLU A 245 -14.44 10.45 5.66
N PHE A 246 -14.43 10.49 4.33
CA PHE A 246 -15.08 11.52 3.53
C PHE A 246 -16.05 10.87 2.55
N GLU A 247 -17.20 11.51 2.39
CA GLU A 247 -18.16 11.23 1.35
C GLU A 247 -18.33 12.50 0.52
N ASP A 248 -18.07 12.44 -0.78
CA ASP A 248 -18.12 13.62 -1.67
C ASP A 248 -17.32 14.82 -1.14
N ASN A 249 -16.17 14.53 -0.52
CA ASN A 249 -15.27 15.48 0.14
C ASN A 249 -15.84 16.15 1.41
N ILE A 250 -16.91 15.59 1.99
CA ILE A 250 -17.47 16.01 3.27
C ILE A 250 -17.02 15.03 4.36
N LEU A 251 -16.31 15.54 5.37
CA LEU A 251 -15.88 14.76 6.52
C LEU A 251 -17.08 14.19 7.28
N LYS A 252 -17.06 12.88 7.54
CA LYS A 252 -18.11 12.19 8.29
C LYS A 252 -17.84 12.25 9.79
N ALA A 253 -18.90 12.49 10.56
CA ALA A 253 -18.82 12.61 12.02
C ALA A 253 -18.60 11.26 12.72
N ASN A 254 -19.15 10.19 12.13
CA ASN A 254 -18.94 8.82 12.57
C ASN A 254 -18.24 8.09 11.43
N VAL A 255 -17.13 7.44 11.75
CA VAL A 255 -16.42 6.59 10.80
C VAL A 255 -17.16 5.26 10.64
N GLY A 256 -17.09 4.68 9.45
CA GLY A 256 -17.51 3.32 9.19
C GLY A 256 -16.78 2.26 10.02
N THR A 257 -17.22 1.00 9.85
CA THR A 257 -16.62 -0.14 10.55
C THR A 257 -15.44 -0.66 9.75
N PHE A 258 -14.30 -0.81 10.42
CA PHE A 258 -13.09 -1.40 9.85
C PHE A 258 -12.88 -2.81 10.40
N VAL A 259 -12.42 -3.70 9.54
CA VAL A 259 -11.93 -5.03 9.93
C VAL A 259 -10.45 -5.10 9.56
N ALA A 260 -9.62 -5.50 10.53
CA ALA A 260 -8.19 -5.67 10.32
C ALA A 260 -7.89 -6.73 9.25
N GLY A 261 -6.76 -6.56 8.56
CA GLY A 261 -6.22 -7.59 7.69
C GLY A 261 -5.83 -8.84 8.47
N VAL A 262 -5.98 -10.00 7.84
CA VAL A 262 -5.55 -11.27 8.45
C VAL A 262 -4.02 -11.34 8.53
N ASP A 263 -3.50 -11.48 9.75
CA ASP A 263 -2.07 -11.63 10.08
C ASP A 263 -1.62 -13.09 10.25
N THR A 264 -2.58 -14.01 10.42
CA THR A 264 -2.37 -15.45 10.47
C THR A 264 -2.42 -16.08 9.07
N ALA A 265 -2.15 -17.39 8.96
CA ALA A 265 -2.26 -18.10 7.69
C ALA A 265 -3.72 -18.06 7.17
N PRO A 266 -4.00 -17.41 6.03
CA PRO A 266 -5.36 -17.26 5.55
C PRO A 266 -5.96 -18.59 5.12
N THR A 267 -7.25 -18.75 5.40
CA THR A 267 -8.09 -19.88 4.98
C THR A 267 -9.34 -19.37 4.26
N ALA A 268 -10.15 -20.30 3.74
CA ALA A 268 -11.43 -19.99 3.10
C ALA A 268 -12.44 -19.26 4.00
N THR A 269 -12.29 -19.27 5.32
CA THR A 269 -13.24 -18.63 6.27
C THR A 269 -12.64 -17.47 7.05
N THR A 270 -11.34 -17.23 6.93
CA THR A 270 -10.69 -16.03 7.50
C THR A 270 -11.08 -14.78 6.71
N GLY A 271 -10.95 -13.60 7.31
CA GLY A 271 -11.19 -12.31 6.65
C GLY A 271 -10.27 -12.01 5.47
N ASP A 272 -10.38 -10.80 4.93
CA ASP A 272 -9.47 -10.30 3.88
C ASP A 272 -8.05 -10.08 4.43
N VAL A 273 -7.02 -10.40 3.65
CA VAL A 273 -5.62 -10.22 4.08
C VAL A 273 -5.20 -8.76 4.20
N ARG A 274 -5.89 -7.83 3.53
CA ARG A 274 -5.64 -6.38 3.63
C ARG A 274 -6.57 -5.71 4.63
N GLY A 275 -7.71 -6.31 4.90
CA GLY A 275 -8.78 -5.74 5.72
C GLY A 275 -9.88 -5.12 4.87
N THR A 276 -10.97 -4.77 5.52
CA THR A 276 -12.18 -4.26 4.86
C THR A 276 -12.78 -3.08 5.59
N TYR A 277 -13.66 -2.39 4.89
CA TYR A 277 -14.33 -1.19 5.35
C TYR A 277 -15.82 -1.22 5.00
N LEU A 278 -16.68 -1.04 5.99
CA LEU A 278 -18.13 -0.90 5.83
C LEU A 278 -18.54 0.53 6.19
N PRO A 279 -18.97 1.35 5.21
CA PRO A 279 -19.57 2.66 5.49
C PRO A 279 -20.72 2.57 6.50
N LEU A 280 -20.76 3.47 7.48
CA LEU A 280 -21.81 3.46 8.52
C LEU A 280 -23.00 4.38 8.19
N THR A 281 -22.73 5.59 7.70
CA THR A 281 -23.76 6.64 7.59
C THR A 281 -24.52 6.64 6.26
N SER A 282 -23.92 6.07 5.23
CA SER A 282 -24.38 6.10 3.85
C SER A 282 -23.98 4.78 3.24
N VAL A 283 -24.94 4.09 2.63
CA VAL A 283 -24.68 2.85 1.90
C VAL A 283 -24.28 3.19 0.46
N PRO A 284 -23.36 2.43 -0.15
CA PRO A 284 -23.10 2.48 -1.58
C PRO A 284 -24.38 2.64 -2.43
N ASP A 285 -24.39 3.60 -3.36
CA ASP A 285 -25.54 3.85 -4.25
C ASP A 285 -25.14 4.08 -5.72
N GLY A 286 -23.82 4.08 -6.01
CA GLY A 286 -23.26 4.35 -7.32
C GLY A 286 -23.00 5.83 -7.63
N ALA A 287 -23.43 6.75 -6.75
CA ALA A 287 -23.27 8.19 -6.91
C ALA A 287 -22.27 8.76 -5.90
N GLN A 288 -22.38 8.36 -4.63
CA GLN A 288 -21.54 8.86 -3.54
C GLN A 288 -20.11 8.36 -3.68
N ASN A 289 -19.11 9.24 -3.61
CA ASN A 289 -17.69 8.84 -3.62
C ASN A 289 -17.15 8.70 -2.20
N PHE A 290 -16.64 7.52 -1.87
CA PHE A 290 -16.06 7.23 -0.56
C PHE A 290 -14.54 7.39 -0.57
N VAL A 291 -14.00 8.19 0.34
CA VAL A 291 -12.56 8.44 0.47
C VAL A 291 -12.14 8.28 1.92
N LEU A 292 -11.05 7.55 2.14
CA LEU A 292 -10.45 7.37 3.46
C LEU A 292 -9.09 8.05 3.52
N PHE A 293 -8.76 8.62 4.67
CA PHE A 293 -7.39 8.98 5.02
C PHE A 293 -6.94 8.05 6.14
N ILE A 294 -6.06 7.10 5.79
CA ILE A 294 -5.62 6.03 6.68
C ILE A 294 -4.15 6.27 7.04
N PRO A 295 -3.82 6.35 8.34
CA PRO A 295 -2.47 6.24 8.82
C PRO A 295 -1.81 4.92 8.46
N SER A 296 -0.65 4.95 7.81
CA SER A 296 0.11 3.73 7.55
C SER A 296 1.61 3.98 7.63
N THR A 297 2.32 3.07 8.32
CA THR A 297 3.78 3.05 8.33
C THR A 297 4.37 2.44 7.07
N ASP A 298 3.60 1.59 6.38
CA ASP A 298 3.99 0.89 5.16
C ASP A 298 2.76 0.64 4.27
N PRO A 299 2.41 1.58 3.37
CA PRO A 299 1.32 1.40 2.42
C PRO A 299 1.64 0.41 1.28
N GLU A 300 2.87 -0.09 1.18
CA GLU A 300 3.25 -1.09 0.19
C GLU A 300 2.94 -2.50 0.71
N TYR A 301 2.97 -2.71 2.03
CA TYR A 301 2.65 -3.99 2.66
C TYR A 301 1.21 -4.44 2.40
N GLN A 302 1.07 -5.67 1.88
CA GLN A 302 -0.21 -6.23 1.42
C GLN A 302 -0.83 -7.23 2.39
N GLY A 303 -0.17 -7.52 3.50
CA GLY A 303 -0.59 -8.58 4.42
C GLY A 303 -0.07 -9.95 3.98
N ALA A 304 -0.69 -11.00 4.54
CA ALA A 304 -0.38 -12.37 4.17
C ALA A 304 -0.75 -12.69 2.70
N ALA A 305 -0.17 -13.75 2.15
CA ALA A 305 -0.57 -14.24 0.84
C ALA A 305 -2.03 -14.73 0.86
N GLN A 306 -2.77 -14.44 -0.21
CA GLN A 306 -4.17 -14.86 -0.33
C GLN A 306 -4.34 -16.39 -0.27
N PHE A 307 -5.45 -16.83 0.30
CA PHE A 307 -5.83 -18.24 0.26
C PHE A 307 -6.38 -18.60 -1.13
N ALA A 308 -5.69 -19.50 -1.84
CA ALA A 308 -5.98 -19.84 -3.23
C ALA A 308 -6.74 -21.17 -3.43
N GLY A 309 -7.14 -21.85 -2.34
CA GLY A 309 -7.79 -23.17 -2.38
C GLY A 309 -6.88 -24.31 -1.95
#